data_AF-A0AAW4KUV3-F1
#
_entry.id   AF-A0AAW4KUV3-F1
#
_cell.length_a   1.000
_cell.length_b   1.000
_cell.length_c   1.000
_cell.angle_alpha   90.00
_cell.angle_beta   90.00
_cell.angle_gamma   90.00
#
_symmetry.space_group_name_H-M   'P 1'
#
loop_
_entity.id
_entity.type
_entity.pdbx_description
1 polymer ?
#
loop_
_entity_poly.entity_id
_entity_poly.type
_entity_poly.pdbx_seq_one_letter_code
_entity_poly.pdbx_strand_id
1 'polypeptide(L)' 'DELQDQENLQALSRPHVGLKVTFESRTGLTMGIVTKINRKSVIVLAENGTKQYKVSPELLRPLRDVK' A
#
# COMPACT_ATOMS: atom_id res chain seq x y z
N ASP A 1 0.26 -14.22 26.46
CA ASP A 1 -0.43 -13.23 25.62
C ASP A 1 0.56 -12.44 24.74
N GLU A 2 1.58 -13.10 24.16
CA GLU A 2 2.68 -12.40 23.46
C GLU A 2 2.67 -12.65 21.94
N LEU A 3 1.79 -13.54 21.46
CA LEU A 3 1.66 -13.85 20.03
C LEU A 3 0.84 -12.82 19.26
N GLN A 4 -0.12 -12.14 19.89
CA GLN A 4 -1.02 -11.20 19.20
C GLN A 4 -0.31 -9.93 18.72
N ASP A 5 0.68 -9.44 19.47
CA ASP A 5 1.42 -8.23 19.10
C ASP A 5 2.36 -8.43 17.91
N GLN A 6 2.97 -9.60 17.77
CA GLN A 6 3.82 -9.92 16.60
C GLN A 6 3.01 -10.08 15.31
N GLU A 7 1.83 -10.70 15.39
CA GLU A 7 0.94 -10.81 14.22
C GLU A 7 0.40 -9.43 13.79
N ASN A 8 0.10 -8.56 14.75
CA ASN A 8 -0.31 -7.18 14.48
C ASN A 8 0.80 -6.38 13.79
N LEU A 9 2.04 -6.48 14.24
CA LEU A 9 3.17 -5.78 13.61
C LEU A 9 3.41 -6.24 12.17
N GLN A 10 3.27 -7.54 11.89
CA GLN A 10 3.36 -8.05 10.52
C GLN A 10 2.16 -7.63 9.66
N ALA A 11 0.95 -7.57 10.23
CA ALA A 11 -0.25 -7.09 9.55
C ALA A 11 -0.15 -5.60 9.18
N LEU A 12 0.49 -4.78 10.01
CA LEU A 12 0.75 -3.35 9.74
C LEU A 12 1.72 -3.12 8.58
N SER A 13 2.61 -4.08 8.29
CA SER A 13 3.46 -4.06 7.08
C SER A 13 2.78 -4.59 5.83
N ARG A 14 1.66 -5.30 5.95
CA ARG A 14 0.93 -5.76 4.76
C ARG A 14 0.14 -4.59 4.17
N PRO A 15 0.11 -4.47 2.83
CA PRO A 15 -0.81 -3.56 2.18
C PRO A 15 -2.22 -3.93 2.64
N HIS A 16 -2.94 -2.95 3.21
CA HIS A 16 -4.36 -3.06 3.55
C HIS A 16 -5.13 -1.98 2.78
N VAL A 17 -6.42 -2.21 2.55
CA VAL A 17 -7.27 -1.21 1.88
C VAL A 17 -7.34 0.04 2.75
N GLY A 18 -7.19 1.21 2.13
CA GLY A 18 -7.09 2.50 2.81
C GLY A 18 -5.66 2.93 3.14
N LEU A 19 -4.65 2.06 2.94
CA LEU A 19 -3.25 2.42 3.20
C LEU A 19 -2.73 3.40 2.14
N LYS A 20 -2.12 4.50 2.60
CA LYS A 20 -1.33 5.39 1.74
C LYS A 20 0.00 4.74 1.41
N VAL A 21 0.30 4.70 0.12
CA VAL A 21 1.47 4.04 -0.45
C VAL A 21 2.10 4.94 -1.50
N THR A 22 3.42 4.85 -1.59
CA THR A 22 4.22 5.38 -2.70
C THR A 22 4.60 4.24 -3.64
N PHE A 23 4.58 4.50 -4.94
CA PHE A 23 5.00 3.55 -5.97
C PHE A 23 5.59 4.29 -7.17
N GLU A 24 6.44 3.62 -7.92
CA GLU A 24 6.92 4.14 -9.20
C GLU A 24 5.85 3.95 -10.28
N SER A 25 5.46 5.04 -10.93
CA SER A 25 4.65 5.03 -12.13
C SER A 25 5.47 5.51 -13.33
N ARG A 26 4.88 5.47 -14.53
CA ARG A 26 5.53 5.95 -15.77
C ARG A 26 5.94 7.43 -15.69
N THR A 27 5.32 8.21 -14.81
CA THR A 27 5.61 9.63 -14.63
C THR A 27 6.52 9.91 -13.43
N GLY A 28 7.07 8.85 -12.80
CA GLY A 28 7.91 8.93 -11.61
C GLY A 28 7.20 8.46 -10.34
N LEU A 29 7.78 8.81 -9.19
CA LEU A 29 7.22 8.44 -7.89
C LEU A 29 5.84 9.06 -7.70
N THR A 30 4.84 8.22 -7.49
CA THR A 30 3.44 8.60 -7.37
C THR A 30 2.89 8.12 -6.03
N MET A 31 2.07 8.95 -5.41
CA MET A 31 1.36 8.63 -4.19
C MET A 31 -0.08 8.21 -4.48
N GLY A 32 -0.58 7.27 -3.69
CA GLY A 32 -1.97 6.87 -3.77
C GLY A 32 -2.42 6.04 -2.59
N ILE A 33 -3.69 5.66 -2.62
CA ILE A 33 -4.35 4.88 -1.59
C ILE A 33 -4.69 3.51 -2.16
N VAL A 34 -4.36 2.45 -1.43
CA VAL A 34 -4.75 1.09 -1.80
C VAL A 34 -6.26 0.97 -1.71
N THR A 35 -6.92 0.71 -2.85
CA THR A 35 -8.38 0.51 -2.90
C THR A 35 -8.76 -0.97 -2.98
N LYS A 36 -7.86 -1.82 -3.49
CA LYS A 36 -8.12 -3.25 -3.64
C LYS A 36 -6.84 -4.07 -3.55
N ILE A 37 -6.89 -5.21 -2.88
CA ILE A 37 -5.77 -6.14 -2.77
C ILE A 37 -6.16 -7.47 -3.39
N ASN A 38 -5.42 -7.90 -4.40
CA ASN A 38 -5.49 -9.24 -4.95
C ASN A 38 -4.22 -10.00 -4.56
N ARG A 39 -4.26 -11.34 -4.64
CA ARG A 39 -3.12 -12.21 -4.27
C ARG A 39 -1.77 -11.85 -4.91
N LYS A 40 -1.75 -11.33 -6.15
CA LYS A 40 -0.52 -10.98 -6.89
C LYS A 40 -0.44 -9.50 -7.29
N SER A 41 -1.44 -8.68 -6.96
CA SER A 41 -1.48 -7.29 -7.40
C SER A 41 -2.36 -6.45 -6.50
N VAL A 42 -2.04 -5.19 -6.37
CA VAL A 42 -2.76 -4.22 -5.56
C VAL A 42 -3.23 -3.11 -6.49
N ILE A 43 -4.47 -2.66 -6.31
CA ILE A 43 -5.00 -1.49 -6.99
C ILE A 43 -4.81 -0.29 -6.09
N VAL A 44 -4.13 0.70 -6.63
CA VAL A 44 -3.85 1.97 -5.97
C VAL A 44 -4.55 3.07 -6.73
N LEU A 45 -5.40 3.82 -6.05
CA LEU A 45 -5.99 5.05 -6.57
C LEU A 45 -5.00 6.18 -6.32
N ALA A 46 -4.57 6.88 -7.37
CA ALA A 46 -3.74 8.07 -7.19
C ALA A 46 -4.46 9.12 -6.34
N GLU A 47 -3.71 9.91 -5.59
CA GLU A 47 -4.28 10.92 -4.69
C GLU A 47 -5.22 11.91 -5.39
N ASN A 48 -4.97 12.19 -6.68
CA ASN A 48 -5.83 13.04 -7.49
C ASN A 48 -7.20 12.41 -7.83
N GLY A 49 -7.46 11.16 -7.45
CA GLY A 49 -8.72 10.45 -7.69
C GLY A 49 -9.00 10.11 -9.16
N THR A 50 -8.13 10.48 -10.09
CA THR A 50 -8.39 10.37 -11.53
C THR A 50 -7.94 9.06 -12.14
N LYS A 51 -6.95 8.38 -11.53
CA LYS A 51 -6.31 7.19 -12.12
C LYS A 51 -6.13 6.10 -11.09
N GLN A 52 -6.43 4.88 -11.51
CA GLN A 52 -6.13 3.67 -10.76
C GLN A 52 -4.95 2.95 -11.41
N TYR A 53 -4.06 2.43 -10.56
CA TYR A 53 -2.85 1.74 -10.97
C TYR A 53 -2.88 0.33 -10.42
N LYS A 54 -2.61 -0.64 -11.29
CA LYS A 54 -2.38 -2.02 -10.88
C LYS A 54 -0.89 -2.20 -10.66
N VAL A 55 -0.49 -2.32 -9.40
CA VAL A 55 0.91 -2.35 -8.97
C VAL A 55 1.18 -3.67 -8.24
N SER A 56 2.38 -4.23 -8.41
CA SER A 56 2.80 -5.38 -7.62
C SER A 56 2.99 -4.96 -6.16
N PRO A 57 2.58 -5.77 -5.17
CA PRO A 57 2.76 -5.43 -3.76
C PRO A 57 4.22 -5.20 -3.37
N GLU A 58 5.17 -5.85 -4.06
CA GLU A 58 6.61 -5.70 -3.84
C GLU A 58 7.16 -4.32 -4.27
N LEU A 59 6.43 -3.61 -5.14
CA LEU A 59 6.79 -2.26 -5.60
C LEU A 59 6.12 -1.17 -4.76
N LEU A 60 5.26 -1.54 -3.82
CA LEU A 60 4.59 -0.60 -2.93
C LEU A 60 5.45 -0.33 -1.71
N ARG A 61 5.70 0.96 -1.49
CA ARG A 61 6.34 1.47 -0.27
C ARG A 61 5.25 2.06 0.61
N PRO A 62 4.89 1.43 1.75
CA PRO A 62 3.91 2.01 2.66
C PRO A 62 4.46 3.33 3.21
N LEU A 63 3.65 4.38 3.18
CA LEU A 63 3.93 5.61 3.90
C LEU A 63 3.70 5.32 5.39
N ARG A 64 4.75 4.89 6.10
CA ARG A 64 4.73 4.89 7.55
C ARG A 64 4.96 6.33 8.00
N ASP A 65 3.95 6.90 8.62
CA ASP A 65 4.11 8.09 9.45
C ASP A 65 5.05 7.67 10.59
N VAL A 66 6.34 8.00 10.46
CA VAL A 66 7.32 7.83 11.53
C VAL A 66 6.93 8.80 12.63
N LYS A 67 6.26 8.28 13.65
CA LYS A 67 5.97 8.97 14.89
C LYS A 67 7.01 8.61 15.94
#